data_AF-A0A068U239-F1
#
_entry.id   AF-A0A068U239-F1
#
_cell.length_a   1.000
_cell.length_b   1.000
_cell.length_c   1.000
_cell.angle_alpha   90.00
_cell.angle_beta   90.00
_cell.angle_gamma   90.00
#
_symmetry.space_group_name_H-M   'P 1'
#
loop_
_entity.id
_entity.type
_entity.pdbx_description
1 polymer ?
#
loop_
_entity_poly.entity_id
_entity_poly.type
_entity_poly.pdbx_seq_one_letter_code
_entity_poly.pdbx_strand_id
1 'polypeptide(L)'
;MEEVVAVVVVREFDAKRDSSAVVELEGRCEVGPSGEMSLFTDLMGDPICRVRNSPAYLMLVAELVVVASKEESQVRREIVGMIRGCIKTVTCGKKFSRISNGNKDRRPTNPFLPIYTKLAYVLGLRVSPSHRRMGIGMKLVCKMEEWFRENGAEYSYMATESDNKASIQLFTHKCGYSKFRTPAILVQPVFEHRVRLTRRVTVVKLTSSDAETLYRSRFSTTEFFPRDIDSILNNRLNLGTYLAVPRGAYSAESWPGMDEFLASPPESWAVLSVWNCSDVFKLEVRGASALRTGLARTTRLVDRAFPWLRIPSVPEVFRPFGLHFLYGLGGEGPLSVKFMKALCGFAHNLAKECGCGVVATEVAGREPLKLGIPHWKSLSCAEDLWCIKRLGEDYSDGSVGDWTKCPPGLSIFVDPREF
;
A
#
# COMPACT_ATOMS: atom_id res chain seq x y z
N MET A 1 -42.92 24.27 -17.48
CA MET A 1 -42.03 23.38 -16.71
C MET A 1 -40.72 23.38 -17.48
N GLU A 2 -39.71 24.12 -17.01
CA GLU A 2 -38.41 24.18 -17.69
C GLU A 2 -37.74 22.80 -17.63
N GLU A 3 -37.32 22.30 -18.79
CA GLU A 3 -36.67 20.99 -18.90
C GLU A 3 -35.22 21.14 -18.42
N VAL A 4 -34.95 20.66 -17.20
CA VAL A 4 -33.60 20.62 -16.62
C VAL A 4 -32.98 19.27 -16.98
N VAL A 5 -31.96 19.30 -17.84
CA VAL A 5 -31.23 18.08 -18.22
C VAL A 5 -29.96 17.98 -17.37
N ALA A 6 -29.83 16.88 -16.63
CA ALA A 6 -28.65 16.56 -15.81
C ALA A 6 -27.93 15.34 -16.39
N VAL A 7 -26.66 15.51 -16.79
CA VAL A 7 -25.84 14.44 -17.38
C VAL A 7 -24.57 14.27 -16.57
N VAL A 8 -24.22 13.01 -16.26
CA VAL A 8 -22.92 12.68 -15.65
C VAL A 8 -21.94 12.29 -16.76
N VAL A 9 -20.86 13.05 -16.88
CA VAL A 9 -19.76 12.79 -17.81
C VAL A 9 -18.56 12.28 -17.04
N VAL A 10 -17.98 11.15 -17.47
CA VAL A 10 -16.71 10.65 -16.92
C VAL A 10 -15.61 11.05 -17.88
N ARG A 11 -14.57 11.70 -17.36
CA ARG A 11 -13.44 12.21 -18.13
C ARG A 11 -12.15 12.16 -17.32
N GLU A 12 -11.03 12.33 -17.99
CA GLU A 12 -9.74 12.48 -17.31
C GLU A 12 -9.72 13.71 -16.40
N PHE A 13 -8.98 13.57 -15.31
CA PHE A 13 -8.70 14.63 -14.36
C PHE A 13 -7.78 15.68 -14.98
N ASP A 14 -8.19 16.95 -14.90
CA ASP A 14 -7.38 18.11 -15.26
C ASP A 14 -6.90 18.79 -13.97
N ALA A 15 -5.60 18.74 -13.70
CA ALA A 15 -5.02 19.30 -12.47
C ALA A 15 -5.24 20.82 -12.31
N LYS A 16 -5.36 21.58 -13.40
CA LYS A 16 -5.59 23.03 -13.31
C LYS A 16 -7.04 23.34 -12.98
N ARG A 17 -7.97 22.58 -13.53
CA ARG A 17 -9.42 22.84 -13.38
C ARG A 17 -10.03 22.14 -12.16
N ASP A 18 -9.63 20.91 -11.88
CA ASP A 18 -10.41 20.01 -11.04
C ASP A 18 -9.84 19.85 -9.61
N SER A 19 -8.57 20.23 -9.37
CA SER A 19 -7.86 19.94 -8.10
C SER A 19 -8.63 20.37 -6.86
N SER A 20 -9.13 21.61 -6.83
CA SER A 20 -9.87 22.14 -5.68
C SER A 20 -11.19 21.39 -5.43
N ALA A 21 -11.94 21.11 -6.50
CA ALA A 21 -13.21 20.38 -6.41
C ALA A 21 -13.02 18.92 -5.98
N VAL A 22 -11.90 18.30 -6.38
CA VAL A 22 -11.53 16.95 -5.98
C VAL A 22 -11.15 16.89 -4.49
N VAL A 23 -10.35 17.82 -4.00
CA VAL A 23 -10.00 17.91 -2.57
C VAL A 23 -11.26 18.09 -1.72
N GLU A 24 -12.19 18.95 -2.15
CA GLU A 24 -13.48 19.13 -1.48
C GLU A 24 -14.34 17.85 -1.51
N LEU A 25 -14.37 17.14 -2.64
CA LEU A 25 -15.09 15.88 -2.77
C LEU A 25 -14.54 14.81 -1.82
N GLU A 26 -13.22 14.67 -1.68
CA GLU A 26 -12.62 13.74 -0.72
C GLU A 26 -12.97 14.13 0.73
N GLY A 27 -12.90 15.42 1.05
CA GLY A 27 -13.46 16.04 2.27
C GLY A 27 -14.84 15.53 2.62
N ARG A 28 -15.77 15.61 1.67
CA ARG A 28 -17.17 15.20 1.84
C ARG A 28 -17.35 13.68 1.95
N CYS A 29 -16.42 12.88 1.40
CA CYS A 29 -16.54 11.42 1.38
C CYS A 29 -15.92 10.73 2.60
N GLU A 30 -14.99 11.37 3.30
CA GLU A 30 -14.26 10.83 4.46
C GLU A 30 -14.96 11.07 5.81
N VAL A 31 -16.15 11.67 5.78
CA VAL A 31 -17.04 11.77 6.95
C VAL A 31 -17.64 10.40 7.20
N GLY A 32 -17.22 9.74 8.29
CA GLY A 32 -17.85 8.53 8.81
C GLY A 32 -19.31 8.76 9.20
N PRO A 33 -20.10 7.72 9.49
CA PRO A 33 -21.43 7.91 10.09
C PRO A 33 -21.31 8.85 11.29
N SER A 34 -22.21 9.83 11.35
CA SER A 34 -22.15 10.97 12.26
C SER A 34 -21.84 10.56 13.71
N GLY A 35 -20.65 10.91 14.21
CA GLY A 35 -20.24 10.73 15.61
C GLY A 35 -19.06 9.78 15.85
N GLU A 36 -18.60 9.04 14.84
CA GLU A 36 -17.43 8.14 14.98
C GLU A 36 -16.12 8.82 14.55
N MET A 37 -14.99 8.34 15.10
CA MET A 37 -13.67 8.83 14.69
C MET A 37 -13.40 8.37 13.26
N SER A 38 -13.01 9.28 12.38
CA SER A 38 -12.64 8.97 11.00
C SER A 38 -11.21 9.37 10.69
N LEU A 39 -10.59 8.62 9.78
CA LEU A 39 -9.26 8.92 9.26
C LEU A 39 -9.42 9.76 7.98
N PHE A 40 -8.88 10.97 8.01
CA PHE A 40 -8.86 11.90 6.91
C PHE A 40 -7.50 11.85 6.19
N THR A 41 -7.51 11.93 4.87
CA THR A 41 -6.31 11.96 4.03
C THR A 41 -6.13 13.36 3.45
N ASP A 42 -5.08 14.07 3.86
CA ASP A 42 -4.67 15.32 3.25
C ASP A 42 -3.64 15.04 2.14
N LEU A 43 -4.08 15.17 0.90
CA LEU A 43 -3.24 14.95 -0.28
C LEU A 43 -2.30 16.11 -0.61
N MET A 44 -2.17 17.11 0.28
CA MET A 44 -1.21 18.20 0.16
C MET A 44 -1.33 18.98 -1.16
N GLY A 45 -2.56 19.10 -1.67
CA GLY A 45 -2.85 19.78 -2.94
C GLY A 45 -2.59 18.95 -4.20
N ASP A 46 -2.30 17.65 -4.07
CA ASP A 46 -1.95 16.77 -5.18
C ASP A 46 -2.85 15.53 -5.26
N PRO A 47 -3.98 15.60 -5.98
CA PRO A 47 -4.91 14.49 -6.06
C PRO A 47 -4.41 13.20 -6.72
N ILE A 48 -3.26 13.22 -7.41
CA ILE A 48 -2.71 12.03 -8.09
C ILE A 48 -1.48 11.44 -7.37
N CYS A 49 -1.08 12.01 -6.23
CA CYS A 49 0.15 11.65 -5.50
C CYS A 49 0.27 10.15 -5.22
N ARG A 50 -0.84 9.49 -4.87
CA ARG A 50 -0.93 8.06 -4.50
C ARG A 50 -0.79 7.06 -5.65
N VAL A 51 -0.80 7.53 -6.90
CA VAL A 51 -0.62 6.66 -8.08
C VAL A 51 0.52 7.12 -8.99
N ARG A 52 1.04 8.34 -8.79
CA ARG A 52 2.06 8.96 -9.67
C ARG A 52 3.36 8.16 -9.75
N ASN A 53 3.70 7.41 -8.71
CA ASN A 53 4.93 6.64 -8.67
C ASN A 53 4.83 5.30 -9.43
N SER A 54 3.63 4.92 -9.87
CA SER A 54 3.42 3.68 -10.64
C SER A 54 3.82 3.85 -12.11
N PRO A 55 4.21 2.76 -12.81
CA PRO A 55 4.70 2.83 -14.19
C PRO A 55 3.68 3.40 -15.18
N ALA A 56 2.40 3.12 -14.96
CA ALA A 56 1.29 3.75 -15.66
C ALA A 56 0.18 4.05 -14.64
N TYR A 57 -0.44 5.22 -14.76
CA TYR A 57 -1.53 5.64 -13.89
C TYR A 57 -2.51 6.54 -14.62
N LEU A 58 -3.75 6.56 -14.11
CA LEU A 58 -4.81 7.45 -14.58
C LEU A 58 -5.68 7.88 -13.40
N MET A 59 -6.21 9.09 -13.48
CA MET A 59 -7.28 9.55 -12.60
C MET A 59 -8.44 10.02 -13.47
N LEU A 60 -9.64 9.52 -13.15
CA LEU A 60 -10.89 9.94 -13.78
C LEU A 60 -11.76 10.67 -12.77
N VAL A 61 -12.51 11.65 -13.26
CA VAL A 61 -13.54 12.36 -12.51
C VAL A 61 -14.91 12.19 -13.16
N ALA A 62 -15.95 12.15 -12.33
CA ALA A 62 -17.33 12.24 -12.76
C ALA A 62 -17.82 13.68 -12.55
N GLU A 63 -18.07 14.38 -13.66
CA GLU A 63 -18.60 15.74 -13.69
C GLU A 63 -20.10 15.68 -13.96
N LEU A 64 -20.89 16.24 -13.05
CA LEU A 64 -22.31 16.48 -13.25
C LEU A 64 -22.46 17.80 -14.00
N VAL A 65 -23.12 17.76 -15.16
CA VAL A 65 -23.45 18.92 -15.97
C VAL A 65 -24.96 19.10 -15.93
N VAL A 66 -25.41 20.23 -15.40
CA VAL A 66 -26.83 20.60 -15.34
C VAL A 66 -27.05 21.78 -16.27
N VAL A 67 -27.97 21.62 -17.23
CA VAL A 67 -28.36 22.65 -18.18
C VAL A 67 -29.80 23.06 -17.87
N ALA A 68 -29.99 24.32 -17.48
CA ALA A 68 -31.30 24.93 -17.28
C ALA A 68 -31.59 25.87 -18.46
N SER A 69 -32.58 25.53 -19.30
CA SER A 69 -33.05 26.30 -20.47
C SER A 69 -32.12 26.36 -21.69
N LYS A 70 -32.65 26.82 -22.83
CA LYS A 70 -31.99 26.84 -24.16
C LYS A 70 -30.85 27.87 -24.31
N GLU A 71 -30.54 28.63 -23.27
CA GLU A 71 -29.41 29.56 -23.27
C GLU A 71 -28.17 28.90 -22.65
N GLU A 72 -27.05 28.88 -23.38
CA GLU A 72 -25.76 28.33 -22.95
C GLU A 72 -25.16 29.04 -21.70
N SER A 73 -25.84 30.07 -21.18
CA SER A 73 -25.40 30.95 -20.10
C SER A 73 -25.58 30.36 -18.69
N GLN A 74 -26.30 29.25 -18.50
CA GLN A 74 -26.54 28.63 -17.19
C GLN A 74 -26.15 27.14 -17.12
N VAL A 75 -24.93 26.81 -17.53
CA VAL A 75 -24.36 25.46 -17.35
C VAL A 75 -23.68 25.36 -15.98
N ARG A 76 -24.27 24.62 -15.03
CA ARG A 76 -23.61 24.31 -13.76
C ARG A 76 -22.82 23.01 -13.89
N ARG A 77 -21.55 23.03 -13.47
CA ARG A 77 -20.66 21.85 -13.45
C ARG A 77 -20.19 21.57 -12.03
N GLU A 78 -20.23 20.31 -11.62
CA GLU A 78 -19.76 19.87 -10.30
C GLU A 78 -19.03 18.53 -10.40
N ILE A 79 -17.88 18.39 -9.74
CA ILE A 79 -17.21 17.11 -9.58
C ILE A 79 -17.91 16.33 -8.46
N VAL A 80 -18.58 15.23 -8.83
CA VAL A 80 -19.41 14.42 -7.93
C VAL A 80 -18.85 13.03 -7.66
N GLY A 81 -17.79 12.64 -8.39
CA GLY A 81 -17.10 11.37 -8.18
C GLY A 81 -15.69 11.38 -8.76
N MET A 82 -14.87 10.44 -8.32
CA MET A 82 -13.50 10.25 -8.81
C MET A 82 -13.02 8.81 -8.58
N ILE A 83 -12.03 8.40 -9.37
CA ILE A 83 -11.36 7.10 -9.25
C ILE A 83 -9.91 7.26 -9.72
N ARG A 84 -8.98 6.58 -9.05
CA ARG A 84 -7.58 6.47 -9.46
C ARG A 84 -7.32 5.04 -9.89
N GLY A 85 -6.40 4.86 -10.83
CA GLY A 85 -5.95 3.56 -11.27
C GLY A 85 -4.47 3.57 -11.58
N CYS A 86 -3.80 2.45 -11.36
CA CYS A 86 -2.44 2.25 -11.82
C CYS A 86 -2.21 0.83 -12.34
N ILE A 87 -1.21 0.65 -13.20
CA ILE A 87 -0.86 -0.64 -13.78
C ILE A 87 0.61 -0.92 -13.51
N LYS A 88 0.89 -2.15 -13.08
CA LYS A 88 2.23 -2.67 -12.81
C LYS A 88 2.36 -4.09 -13.33
N THR A 89 3.59 -4.55 -13.55
CA THR A 89 3.86 -5.96 -13.88
C THR A 89 4.33 -6.68 -12.64
N VAL A 90 3.61 -7.74 -12.25
CA VAL A 90 3.88 -8.46 -11.00
C VAL A 90 3.93 -9.96 -11.20
N THR A 91 4.56 -10.65 -10.26
CA THR A 91 4.50 -12.11 -10.17
C THR A 91 3.10 -12.55 -9.74
N CYS A 92 2.47 -13.42 -10.55
CA CYS A 92 1.18 -14.06 -10.25
C CYS A 92 1.30 -15.58 -10.04
N GLY A 93 2.49 -16.15 -10.22
CA GLY A 93 2.72 -17.56 -10.02
C GLY A 93 4.15 -17.96 -10.28
N LYS A 94 4.40 -19.27 -10.32
CA LYS A 94 5.73 -19.84 -10.56
C LYS A 94 5.66 -21.09 -11.43
N LYS A 95 6.65 -21.30 -12.27
CA LYS A 95 6.84 -22.53 -13.06
C LYS A 95 8.18 -23.16 -12.76
N PHE A 96 8.27 -24.47 -12.95
CA PHE A 96 9.54 -25.18 -12.80
C PHE A 96 10.48 -24.86 -13.98
N SER A 97 11.73 -24.56 -13.68
CA SER A 97 12.78 -24.38 -14.68
C SER A 97 13.19 -25.75 -15.23
N ARG A 98 12.92 -26.00 -16.52
CA ARG A 98 13.45 -27.18 -17.22
C ARG A 98 14.87 -26.88 -17.68
N ILE A 99 15.87 -27.18 -16.84
CA ILE A 99 17.27 -27.11 -17.27
C ILE A 99 17.55 -28.34 -18.14
N SER A 100 17.91 -28.14 -19.41
CA SER A 100 18.49 -29.19 -20.24
C SER A 100 19.87 -29.57 -19.68
N ASN A 101 20.24 -30.85 -19.77
CA ASN A 101 21.39 -31.55 -19.14
C ASN A 101 22.82 -30.98 -19.41
N GLY A 102 23.01 -29.70 -19.73
CA GLY A 102 24.24 -29.17 -20.32
C GLY A 102 25.23 -28.43 -19.40
N ASN A 103 24.90 -28.06 -18.15
CA ASN A 103 25.89 -27.36 -17.31
C ASN A 103 25.64 -27.54 -15.80
N LYS A 104 26.45 -28.38 -15.14
CA LYS A 104 26.31 -28.73 -13.71
C LYS A 104 26.79 -27.64 -12.75
N ASP A 105 27.50 -26.61 -13.25
CA ASP A 105 28.25 -25.67 -12.40
C ASP A 105 27.53 -24.36 -12.06
N ARG A 106 26.28 -24.18 -12.52
CA ARG A 106 25.45 -23.00 -12.18
C ARG A 106 24.01 -23.38 -11.88
N ARG A 107 23.80 -24.23 -10.87
CA ARG A 107 22.44 -24.51 -10.39
C ARG A 107 21.86 -23.24 -9.77
N PRO A 108 20.73 -22.71 -10.25
CA PRO A 108 20.02 -21.66 -9.52
C PRO A 108 19.55 -22.23 -8.18
N THR A 109 19.72 -21.46 -7.10
CA THR A 109 19.30 -21.81 -5.74
C THR A 109 17.78 -22.03 -5.61
N ASN A 110 17.00 -21.55 -6.58
CA ASN A 110 15.56 -21.77 -6.70
C ASN A 110 15.23 -22.39 -8.07
N PRO A 111 14.64 -23.61 -8.13
CA PRO A 111 14.26 -24.23 -9.40
C PRO A 111 13.03 -23.58 -10.03
N PHE A 112 12.40 -22.63 -9.35
CA PHE A 112 11.19 -21.97 -9.82
C PHE A 112 11.51 -20.62 -10.48
N LEU A 113 10.90 -20.40 -11.65
CA LEU A 113 10.91 -19.12 -12.35
C LEU A 113 9.56 -18.41 -12.12
N PRO A 114 9.57 -17.08 -11.92
CA PRO A 114 8.34 -16.32 -11.77
C PRO A 114 7.55 -16.28 -13.08
N ILE A 115 6.23 -16.23 -12.93
CA ILE A 115 5.29 -15.96 -14.01
C ILE A 115 4.74 -14.57 -13.75
N TYR A 116 4.85 -13.71 -14.76
CA TYR A 116 4.43 -12.31 -14.65
C TYR A 116 3.09 -12.09 -15.35
N THR A 117 2.33 -11.13 -14.83
CA THR A 117 1.15 -10.58 -15.49
C THR A 117 1.12 -9.07 -15.31
N LYS A 118 0.45 -8.35 -16.21
CA LYS A 118 0.11 -6.94 -16.01
C LYS A 118 -1.14 -6.84 -15.14
N LEU A 119 -0.98 -6.25 -13.97
CA LEU A 119 -2.00 -6.09 -12.96
C LEU A 119 -2.35 -4.61 -12.79
N ALA A 120 -3.63 -4.31 -12.91
CA ALA A 120 -4.20 -3.01 -12.59
C ALA A 120 -4.69 -2.96 -11.14
N TYR A 121 -4.55 -1.81 -10.49
CA TYR A 121 -5.08 -1.54 -9.15
C TYR A 121 -6.04 -0.35 -9.22
N VAL A 122 -7.25 -0.55 -8.69
CA VAL A 122 -8.23 0.51 -8.49
C VAL A 122 -8.04 1.10 -7.10
N LEU A 123 -7.83 2.40 -7.03
CA LEU A 123 -7.59 3.13 -5.80
C LEU A 123 -8.52 4.34 -5.66
N GLY A 124 -8.94 4.64 -4.43
CA GLY A 124 -9.54 5.92 -4.09
C GLY A 124 -10.85 6.23 -4.83
N LEU A 125 -11.69 5.21 -5.08
CA LEU A 125 -13.03 5.44 -5.62
C LEU A 125 -13.88 6.22 -4.60
N ARG A 126 -14.27 7.44 -4.96
CA ARG A 126 -15.12 8.31 -4.14
C ARG A 126 -16.32 8.78 -4.95
N VAL A 127 -17.48 8.80 -4.31
CA VAL A 127 -18.72 9.37 -4.86
C VAL A 127 -19.39 10.19 -3.76
N SER A 128 -19.71 11.44 -4.10
CA SER A 128 -20.37 12.40 -3.23
C SER A 128 -21.59 11.74 -2.56
N PRO A 129 -21.76 11.83 -1.23
CA PRO A 129 -22.85 11.17 -0.52
C PRO A 129 -24.24 11.43 -1.11
N SER A 130 -24.51 12.67 -1.54
CA SER A 130 -25.79 13.08 -2.15
C SER A 130 -26.01 12.51 -3.55
N HIS A 131 -24.97 11.97 -4.19
CA HIS A 131 -25.02 11.42 -5.55
C HIS A 131 -24.75 9.90 -5.58
N ARG A 132 -24.73 9.25 -4.40
CA ARG A 132 -24.63 7.79 -4.30
C ARG A 132 -25.89 7.14 -4.86
N ARG A 133 -25.77 5.88 -5.27
CA ARG A 133 -26.86 5.08 -5.88
C ARG A 133 -27.39 5.57 -7.23
N MET A 134 -26.74 6.57 -7.85
CA MET A 134 -27.05 7.04 -9.22
C MET A 134 -26.20 6.35 -10.31
N GLY A 135 -25.56 5.22 -10.01
CA GLY A 135 -24.70 4.50 -10.97
C GLY A 135 -23.32 5.13 -11.25
N ILE A 136 -22.98 6.27 -10.64
CA ILE A 136 -21.72 7.00 -10.88
C ILE A 136 -20.48 6.14 -10.58
N GLY A 137 -20.46 5.45 -9.43
CA GLY A 137 -19.33 4.58 -9.06
C GLY A 137 -19.12 3.44 -10.05
N MET A 138 -20.20 2.85 -10.57
CA MET A 138 -20.13 1.83 -11.62
C MET A 138 -19.52 2.40 -12.89
N LYS A 139 -20.02 3.56 -13.34
CA LYS A 139 -19.54 4.22 -14.56
C LYS A 139 -18.05 4.56 -14.50
N LEU A 140 -17.58 5.02 -13.34
CA LEU A 140 -16.16 5.28 -13.08
C LEU A 140 -15.31 4.01 -13.16
N VAL A 141 -15.75 2.92 -12.52
CA VAL A 141 -15.04 1.62 -12.56
C VAL A 141 -15.01 1.08 -13.99
N CYS A 142 -16.12 1.08 -14.72
CA CYS A 142 -16.17 0.61 -16.11
C CYS A 142 -15.19 1.38 -17.01
N LYS A 143 -15.17 2.71 -16.92
CA LYS A 143 -14.26 3.55 -17.70
C LYS A 143 -12.79 3.34 -17.33
N MET A 144 -12.50 3.12 -16.04
CA MET A 144 -11.16 2.77 -15.60
C MET A 144 -10.73 1.37 -16.12
N GLU A 145 -11.64 0.39 -16.13
CA GLU A 145 -11.35 -0.93 -16.68
C GLU A 145 -11.14 -0.92 -18.20
N GLU A 146 -11.85 -0.05 -18.94
CA GLU A 146 -11.57 0.18 -20.36
C GLU A 146 -10.11 0.60 -20.56
N TRP A 147 -9.66 1.63 -19.83
CA TRP A 147 -8.27 2.07 -19.86
C TRP A 147 -7.28 0.97 -19.43
N PHE A 148 -7.63 0.16 -18.42
CA PHE A 148 -6.80 -0.99 -18.02
C PHE A 148 -6.62 -2.00 -19.16
N ARG A 149 -7.71 -2.37 -19.86
CA ARG A 149 -7.65 -3.29 -21.01
C ARG A 149 -6.83 -2.70 -22.16
N GLU A 150 -7.04 -1.43 -22.48
CA GLU A 150 -6.28 -0.71 -23.52
C GLU A 150 -4.77 -0.70 -23.24
N ASN A 151 -4.38 -0.70 -21.97
CA ASN A 151 -2.98 -0.74 -21.53
C ASN A 151 -2.45 -2.17 -21.29
N GLY A 152 -3.25 -3.19 -21.64
CA GLY A 152 -2.90 -4.60 -21.60
C GLY A 152 -2.88 -5.21 -20.20
N ALA A 153 -3.60 -4.63 -19.22
CA ALA A 153 -3.79 -5.28 -17.93
C ALA A 153 -4.69 -6.52 -18.08
N GLU A 154 -4.22 -7.66 -17.61
CA GLU A 154 -4.96 -8.92 -17.65
C GLU A 154 -5.87 -9.08 -16.43
N TYR A 155 -5.50 -8.45 -15.31
CA TYR A 155 -6.23 -8.48 -14.06
C TYR A 155 -6.38 -7.07 -13.50
N SER A 156 -7.44 -6.84 -12.75
CA SER A 156 -7.67 -5.65 -11.94
C SER A 156 -7.98 -6.07 -10.51
N TYR A 157 -7.41 -5.40 -9.52
CA TYR A 157 -7.77 -5.60 -8.12
C TYR A 157 -8.09 -4.28 -7.41
N MET A 158 -8.76 -4.40 -6.28
CA MET A 158 -9.08 -3.32 -5.36
C MET A 158 -8.95 -3.83 -3.93
N ALA A 159 -8.74 -2.91 -3.00
CA ALA A 159 -8.71 -3.17 -1.57
C ALA A 159 -9.83 -2.38 -0.87
N THR A 160 -10.44 -2.97 0.15
CA THR A 160 -11.47 -2.33 0.97
C THR A 160 -11.58 -2.99 2.33
N GLU A 161 -11.90 -2.21 3.36
CA GLU A 161 -12.24 -2.78 4.67
C GLU A 161 -13.44 -3.72 4.57
N SER A 162 -13.41 -4.79 5.37
CA SER A 162 -14.38 -5.89 5.32
C SER A 162 -15.80 -5.50 5.74
N ASP A 163 -15.97 -4.37 6.42
CA ASP A 163 -17.26 -3.80 6.84
C ASP A 163 -17.83 -2.78 5.84
N ASN A 164 -17.06 -2.36 4.82
CA ASN A 164 -17.51 -1.45 3.77
C ASN A 164 -18.44 -2.17 2.77
N LYS A 165 -19.66 -2.44 3.22
CA LYS A 165 -20.70 -3.15 2.46
C LYS A 165 -20.99 -2.50 1.11
N ALA A 166 -20.92 -1.16 1.02
CA ALA A 166 -21.19 -0.44 -0.22
C ALA A 166 -20.12 -0.71 -1.30
N SER A 167 -18.84 -0.66 -0.92
CA SER A 167 -17.72 -1.00 -1.80
C SER A 167 -17.77 -2.47 -2.22
N ILE A 168 -17.94 -3.38 -1.26
CA ILE A 168 -18.05 -4.82 -1.52
C ILE A 168 -19.18 -5.10 -2.51
N GLN A 169 -20.38 -4.54 -2.28
CA GLN A 169 -21.51 -4.76 -3.18
C GLN A 169 -21.29 -4.22 -4.59
N LEU A 170 -20.67 -3.05 -4.71
CA LEU A 170 -20.37 -2.47 -6.01
C LEU A 170 -19.42 -3.38 -6.79
N PHE A 171 -18.32 -3.79 -6.20
CA PHE A 171 -17.29 -4.54 -6.92
C PHE A 171 -17.68 -6.00 -7.14
N THR A 172 -18.21 -6.70 -6.14
CA THR A 172 -18.48 -8.14 -6.26
C THR A 172 -19.77 -8.46 -7.00
N HIS A 173 -20.84 -7.68 -6.79
CA HIS A 173 -22.14 -7.97 -7.42
C HIS A 173 -22.39 -7.21 -8.72
N LYS A 174 -21.73 -6.06 -8.92
CA LYS A 174 -22.03 -5.21 -10.08
C LYS A 174 -20.85 -5.10 -11.05
N CYS A 175 -19.60 -5.07 -10.56
CA CYS A 175 -18.42 -4.98 -11.44
C CYS A 175 -17.80 -6.35 -11.78
N GLY A 176 -18.23 -7.45 -11.15
CA GLY A 176 -17.76 -8.80 -11.45
C GLY A 176 -16.41 -9.18 -10.82
N TYR A 177 -16.04 -8.56 -9.70
CA TYR A 177 -14.85 -8.95 -8.93
C TYR A 177 -15.17 -10.12 -8.00
N SER A 178 -14.19 -10.98 -7.75
CA SER A 178 -14.24 -12.02 -6.72
C SER A 178 -13.38 -11.64 -5.53
N LYS A 179 -13.74 -12.13 -4.33
CA LYS A 179 -12.88 -12.01 -3.15
C LYS A 179 -11.61 -12.82 -3.38
N PHE A 180 -10.45 -12.25 -3.05
CA PHE A 180 -9.16 -12.82 -3.46
C PHE A 180 -8.21 -13.07 -2.30
N ARG A 181 -7.83 -12.03 -1.56
CA ARG A 181 -6.88 -12.09 -0.44
C ARG A 181 -7.43 -11.29 0.74
N THR A 182 -6.97 -11.62 1.93
CA THR A 182 -7.31 -10.92 3.17
C THR A 182 -6.05 -10.55 3.96
N PRO A 183 -5.24 -9.59 3.48
CA PRO A 183 -4.10 -9.12 4.25
C PRO A 183 -4.51 -8.38 5.52
N ALA A 184 -3.53 -8.13 6.39
CA ALA A 184 -3.67 -7.37 7.61
C ALA A 184 -2.82 -6.10 7.51
N ILE A 185 -3.45 -4.95 7.78
CA ILE A 185 -2.78 -3.66 7.91
C ILE A 185 -2.38 -3.49 9.37
N LEU A 186 -1.09 -3.38 9.63
CA LEU A 186 -0.50 -3.30 10.96
C LEU A 186 0.08 -1.92 11.19
N VAL A 187 -0.45 -1.20 12.19
CA VAL A 187 -0.05 0.18 12.47
C VAL A 187 0.60 0.27 13.85
N GLN A 188 1.83 0.77 13.87
CA GLN A 188 2.58 1.09 15.08
C GLN A 188 2.60 2.62 15.27
N PRO A 189 2.10 3.15 16.39
CA PRO A 189 2.32 4.56 16.71
C PRO A 189 3.80 4.85 16.95
N VAL A 190 4.24 6.03 16.51
CA VAL A 190 5.57 6.55 16.78
C VAL A 190 5.57 7.26 18.14
N PHE A 191 6.28 6.71 19.11
CA PHE A 191 6.39 7.23 20.47
C PHE A 191 7.32 8.45 20.57
N GLU A 192 7.23 9.18 21.68
CA GLU A 192 8.15 10.30 21.96
C GLU A 192 9.52 9.81 22.43
N HIS A 193 9.58 8.65 23.07
CA HIS A 193 10.85 7.99 23.37
C HIS A 193 11.39 7.19 22.18
N ARG A 194 12.70 6.95 22.16
CA ARG A 194 13.32 6.04 21.19
C ARG A 194 13.13 4.59 21.63
N VAL A 195 12.77 3.72 20.69
CA VAL A 195 12.71 2.27 20.92
C VAL A 195 14.13 1.73 21.04
N ARG A 196 14.41 1.01 22.13
CA ARG A 196 15.71 0.37 22.34
C ARG A 196 15.84 -0.87 21.47
N LEU A 197 16.82 -0.87 20.57
CA LEU A 197 17.17 -2.03 19.78
C LEU A 197 17.93 -3.06 20.62
N THR A 198 17.73 -4.34 20.32
CA THR A 198 18.48 -5.43 20.97
C THR A 198 19.95 -5.33 20.60
N ARG A 199 20.86 -5.46 21.59
CA ARG A 199 22.31 -5.44 21.36
C ARG A 199 22.84 -6.70 20.68
N ARG A 200 21.96 -7.67 20.35
CA ARG A 200 22.30 -8.94 19.68
C ARG A 200 22.10 -8.90 18.17
N VAL A 201 21.65 -7.77 17.63
CA VAL A 201 21.40 -7.59 16.19
C VAL A 201 22.25 -6.42 15.70
N THR A 202 22.87 -6.61 14.54
CA THR A 202 23.43 -5.51 13.75
C THR A 202 22.44 -5.20 12.62
N VAL A 203 22.15 -3.92 12.40
CA VAL A 203 21.37 -3.45 11.25
C VAL A 203 22.32 -2.82 10.25
N VAL A 204 22.31 -3.32 9.02
CA VAL A 204 23.12 -2.84 7.89
C VAL A 204 22.19 -2.21 6.86
N LYS A 205 22.47 -0.99 6.43
CA LYS A 205 21.77 -0.36 5.31
C LYS A 205 22.38 -0.88 4.01
N LEU A 206 21.56 -1.51 3.18
CA LEU A 206 21.99 -2.03 1.88
C LEU A 206 22.04 -0.91 0.84
N THR A 207 22.92 -1.05 -0.14
CA THR A 207 22.84 -0.27 -1.38
C THR A 207 21.60 -0.70 -2.17
N SER A 208 21.09 0.15 -3.07
CA SER A 208 19.94 -0.20 -3.90
C SER A 208 20.20 -1.46 -4.75
N SER A 209 21.44 -1.64 -5.22
CA SER A 209 21.85 -2.82 -6.00
C SER A 209 21.88 -4.09 -5.15
N ASP A 210 22.46 -4.05 -3.94
CA ASP A 210 22.44 -5.20 -3.01
C ASP A 210 20.99 -5.56 -2.63
N ALA A 211 20.17 -4.56 -2.34
CA ALA A 211 18.76 -4.74 -2.01
C ALA A 211 17.98 -5.38 -3.16
N GLU A 212 18.24 -4.96 -4.41
CA GLU A 212 17.62 -5.54 -5.60
C GLU A 212 17.99 -7.02 -5.74
N THR A 213 19.29 -7.36 -5.65
CA THR A 213 19.76 -8.75 -5.75
C THR A 213 19.11 -9.63 -4.68
N LEU A 214 19.07 -9.16 -3.43
CA LEU A 214 18.41 -9.88 -2.33
C LEU A 214 16.90 -10.05 -2.59
N TYR A 215 16.22 -8.99 -3.02
CA TYR A 215 14.78 -9.02 -3.24
C TYR A 215 14.39 -9.92 -4.41
N ARG A 216 15.13 -9.90 -5.52
CA ARG A 216 14.91 -10.81 -6.65
C ARG A 216 15.18 -12.26 -6.25
N SER A 217 16.24 -12.52 -5.48
CA SER A 217 16.54 -13.85 -4.95
C SER A 217 15.42 -14.37 -4.04
N ARG A 218 14.96 -13.53 -3.11
CA ARG A 218 14.01 -13.92 -2.06
C ARG A 218 12.55 -13.93 -2.49
N PHE A 219 12.13 -12.94 -3.28
CA PHE A 219 10.72 -12.63 -3.52
C PHE A 219 10.29 -12.79 -4.98
N SER A 220 11.19 -13.12 -5.92
CA SER A 220 10.81 -13.25 -7.35
C SER A 220 9.55 -14.07 -7.56
N THR A 221 9.38 -15.18 -6.83
CA THR A 221 8.21 -16.06 -6.93
C THR A 221 7.09 -15.78 -5.92
N THR A 222 7.17 -14.68 -5.16
CA THR A 222 6.13 -14.25 -4.21
C THR A 222 5.03 -13.51 -4.98
N GLU A 223 3.76 -13.79 -4.67
CA GLU A 223 2.63 -13.10 -5.29
C GLU A 223 2.76 -11.57 -5.15
N PHE A 224 2.38 -10.83 -6.19
CA PHE A 224 2.44 -9.37 -6.29
C PHE A 224 3.86 -8.76 -6.32
N PHE A 225 4.93 -9.57 -6.33
CA PHE A 225 6.29 -9.03 -6.43
C PHE A 225 6.49 -8.25 -7.75
N PRO A 226 6.87 -6.96 -7.69
CA PRO A 226 7.01 -6.12 -8.88
C PRO A 226 8.22 -6.54 -9.70
N ARG A 227 8.03 -6.65 -11.02
CA ARG A 227 9.12 -6.98 -11.95
C ARG A 227 10.20 -5.89 -11.96
N ASP A 228 9.79 -4.64 -11.76
CA ASP A 228 10.59 -3.41 -11.73
C ASP A 228 10.99 -2.97 -10.31
N ILE A 229 11.28 -3.93 -9.42
CA ILE A 229 11.65 -3.65 -8.02
C ILE A 229 12.81 -2.63 -7.90
N ASP A 230 13.73 -2.61 -8.86
CA ASP A 230 14.81 -1.64 -8.98
C ASP A 230 14.31 -0.20 -9.01
N SER A 231 13.20 0.07 -9.72
CA SER A 231 12.61 1.40 -9.82
C SER A 231 12.01 1.86 -8.48
N ILE A 232 11.51 0.92 -7.68
CA ILE A 232 11.04 1.20 -6.30
C ILE A 232 12.23 1.49 -5.39
N LEU A 233 13.27 0.65 -5.42
CA LEU A 233 14.43 0.77 -4.55
C LEU A 233 15.25 2.03 -4.83
N ASN A 234 15.28 2.51 -6.07
CA ASN A 234 15.95 3.76 -6.47
C ASN A 234 15.06 5.01 -6.36
N ASN A 235 13.78 4.88 -6.01
CA ASN A 235 12.91 6.03 -5.84
C ASN A 235 13.32 6.85 -4.60
N ARG A 236 13.27 8.18 -4.69
CA ARG A 236 13.57 9.10 -3.58
C ARG A 236 12.73 8.85 -2.31
N LEU A 237 11.54 8.27 -2.46
CA LEU A 237 10.65 7.94 -1.36
C LEU A 237 11.10 6.67 -0.62
N ASN A 238 11.96 5.83 -1.22
CA ASN A 238 12.61 4.74 -0.49
C ASN A 238 13.73 5.30 0.40
N LEU A 239 13.50 5.33 1.71
CA LEU A 239 14.50 5.79 2.68
C LEU A 239 15.63 4.78 2.88
N GLY A 240 15.43 3.55 2.41
CA GLY A 240 16.45 2.51 2.32
C GLY A 240 15.94 1.12 2.67
N THR A 241 16.77 0.14 2.34
CA THR A 241 16.59 -1.27 2.71
C THR A 241 17.56 -1.63 3.81
N TYR A 242 17.06 -2.27 4.85
CA TYR A 242 17.79 -2.56 6.09
C TYR A 242 17.79 -4.05 6.36
N LEU A 243 18.99 -4.63 6.48
CA LEU A 243 19.23 -6.02 6.79
C LEU A 243 19.61 -6.16 8.27
N ALA A 244 18.93 -7.04 8.99
CA ALA A 244 19.27 -7.44 10.35
C ALA A 244 19.94 -8.80 10.36
N VAL A 245 21.13 -8.83 10.96
CA VAL A 245 21.97 -10.04 11.12
C VAL A 245 22.41 -10.20 12.59
N PRO A 246 22.90 -11.37 13.01
CA PRO A 246 23.45 -11.55 14.34
C PRO A 246 24.59 -10.56 14.59
N ARG A 247 24.68 -10.03 15.81
CA ARG A 247 25.75 -9.08 16.16
C ARG A 247 27.12 -9.70 15.89
N GLY A 248 27.97 -8.95 15.20
CA GLY A 248 29.34 -9.37 14.89
C GLY A 248 29.47 -10.23 13.63
N ALA A 249 28.37 -10.65 13.00
CA ALA A 249 28.42 -11.31 11.69
C ALA A 249 28.91 -10.33 10.61
N TYR A 250 28.27 -9.15 10.55
CA TYR A 250 28.66 -8.06 9.66
C TYR A 250 28.51 -6.72 10.38
N SER A 251 29.19 -5.71 9.85
CA SER A 251 29.08 -4.29 10.19
C SER A 251 28.96 -3.48 8.90
N ALA A 252 28.69 -2.17 9.00
CA ALA A 252 28.67 -1.30 7.82
C ALA A 252 30.03 -1.26 7.09
N GLU A 253 31.12 -1.38 7.84
CA GLU A 253 32.50 -1.35 7.31
C GLU A 253 32.97 -2.72 6.79
N SER A 254 32.39 -3.79 7.34
CA SER A 254 32.76 -5.18 7.01
C SER A 254 31.68 -5.88 6.18
N TRP A 255 30.81 -5.13 5.51
CA TRP A 255 29.77 -5.68 4.64
C TRP A 255 30.43 -6.28 3.39
N PRO A 256 30.32 -7.59 3.16
CA PRO A 256 31.07 -8.26 2.09
C PRO A 256 30.43 -8.08 0.70
N GLY A 257 29.25 -7.45 0.62
CA GLY A 257 28.42 -7.42 -0.59
C GLY A 257 27.41 -8.56 -0.64
N MET A 258 26.42 -8.44 -1.51
CA MET A 258 25.31 -9.39 -1.57
C MET A 258 25.69 -10.79 -2.06
N ASP A 259 26.64 -10.90 -3.00
CA ASP A 259 27.03 -12.20 -3.58
C ASP A 259 27.64 -13.13 -2.52
N GLU A 260 28.54 -12.61 -1.68
CA GLU A 260 29.14 -13.37 -0.58
C GLU A 260 28.09 -13.68 0.51
N PHE A 261 27.22 -12.72 0.83
CA PHE A 261 26.12 -12.93 1.77
C PHE A 261 25.19 -14.08 1.33
N LEU A 262 24.83 -14.15 0.06
CA LEU A 262 23.95 -15.20 -0.47
C LEU A 262 24.66 -16.56 -0.59
N ALA A 263 25.99 -16.58 -0.77
CA ALA A 263 26.77 -17.80 -0.79
C ALA A 263 26.86 -18.45 0.60
N SER A 264 26.94 -17.65 1.66
CA SER A 264 27.01 -18.14 3.05
C SER A 264 26.26 -17.22 4.03
N PRO A 265 24.91 -17.19 3.99
CA PRO A 265 24.14 -16.35 4.90
C PRO A 265 24.24 -16.87 6.33
N PRO A 266 24.18 -15.99 7.35
CA PRO A 266 24.07 -16.42 8.73
C PRO A 266 22.77 -17.22 8.94
N GLU A 267 22.77 -18.11 9.94
CA GLU A 267 21.63 -19.00 10.23
C GLU A 267 20.29 -18.27 10.34
N SER A 268 20.31 -17.03 10.85
CA SER A 268 19.13 -16.17 10.87
C SER A 268 19.45 -14.80 10.32
N TRP A 269 18.51 -14.22 9.58
CA TRP A 269 18.55 -12.85 9.09
C TRP A 269 17.13 -12.35 8.83
N ALA A 270 16.94 -11.03 8.75
CA ALA A 270 15.70 -10.41 8.30
C ALA A 270 15.98 -9.16 7.48
N VAL A 271 15.06 -8.76 6.61
CA VAL A 271 15.16 -7.55 5.79
C VAL A 271 13.82 -6.85 5.73
N LEU A 272 13.84 -5.52 5.65
CA LEU A 272 12.70 -4.70 5.24
C LEU A 272 13.19 -3.41 4.58
N SER A 273 12.31 -2.76 3.84
CA SER A 273 12.52 -1.41 3.31
C SER A 273 11.53 -0.42 3.91
N VAL A 274 11.89 0.86 3.90
CA VAL A 274 11.07 1.95 4.47
C VAL A 274 10.73 2.95 3.37
N TRP A 275 9.45 3.17 3.14
CA TRP A 275 8.91 4.13 2.19
C TRP A 275 8.35 5.36 2.90
N ASN A 276 8.67 6.55 2.40
CA ASN A 276 8.23 7.83 2.95
C ASN A 276 6.91 8.27 2.33
N CYS A 277 5.78 7.93 2.97
CA CYS A 277 4.47 8.45 2.57
C CYS A 277 4.26 9.90 3.02
N SER A 278 5.04 10.40 3.99
CA SER A 278 4.89 11.74 4.55
C SER A 278 5.12 12.87 3.55
N ASP A 279 5.85 12.61 2.48
CA ASP A 279 6.09 13.56 1.38
C ASP A 279 5.03 13.46 0.28
N VAL A 280 4.07 12.53 0.41
CA VAL A 280 3.01 12.25 -0.56
C VAL A 280 1.66 12.72 -0.02
N PHE A 281 1.34 12.38 1.23
CA PHE A 281 0.11 12.79 1.91
C PHE A 281 0.29 12.80 3.43
N LYS A 282 -0.64 13.44 4.14
CA LYS A 282 -0.76 13.37 5.60
C LYS A 282 -2.07 12.70 5.98
N LEU A 283 -2.11 12.17 7.19
CA LEU A 283 -3.32 11.63 7.80
C LEU A 283 -3.76 12.51 8.96
N GLU A 284 -5.06 12.51 9.27
CA GLU A 284 -5.60 13.21 10.43
C GLU A 284 -6.79 12.44 10.99
N VAL A 285 -6.79 12.14 12.28
CA VAL A 285 -7.94 11.55 12.97
C VAL A 285 -8.88 12.66 13.40
N ARG A 286 -10.09 12.67 12.82
CA ARG A 286 -11.16 13.63 13.14
C ARG A 286 -12.28 12.96 13.93
N GLY A 287 -13.11 13.76 14.60
CA GLY A 287 -14.29 13.27 15.34
C GLY A 287 -14.00 12.76 16.77
N ALA A 288 -12.79 12.92 17.30
CA ALA A 288 -12.48 12.57 18.68
C ALA A 288 -13.03 13.61 19.68
N SER A 289 -13.53 13.15 20.83
CA SER A 289 -13.99 14.04 21.90
C SER A 289 -12.83 14.76 22.59
N ALA A 290 -13.09 15.96 23.13
CA ALA A 290 -12.09 16.76 23.83
C ALA A 290 -11.41 15.99 24.98
N LEU A 291 -12.15 15.11 25.67
CA LEU A 291 -11.61 14.24 26.71
C LEU A 291 -10.58 13.26 26.17
N ARG A 292 -10.89 12.57 25.05
CA ARG A 292 -9.96 11.62 24.41
C ARG A 292 -8.71 12.34 23.90
N THR A 293 -8.89 13.50 23.27
CA THR A 293 -7.78 14.35 22.82
C THR A 293 -6.91 14.80 24.00
N GLY A 294 -7.52 15.18 25.13
CA GLY A 294 -6.82 15.53 26.36
C GLY A 294 -5.99 14.36 26.91
N LEU A 295 -6.59 13.17 27.04
CA LEU A 295 -5.91 11.96 27.50
C LEU A 295 -4.75 11.55 26.59
N ALA A 296 -4.92 11.63 25.27
CA ALA A 296 -3.83 11.34 24.34
C ALA A 296 -2.65 12.31 24.54
N ARG A 297 -2.92 13.62 24.67
CA ARG A 297 -1.89 14.62 24.96
C ARG A 297 -1.18 14.36 26.29
N THR A 298 -1.90 13.96 27.33
CA THR A 298 -1.26 13.64 28.62
C THR A 298 -0.34 12.43 28.51
N THR A 299 -0.73 11.36 27.80
CA THR A 299 0.19 10.22 27.57
C THR A 299 1.47 10.65 26.88
N ARG A 300 1.39 11.58 25.92
CA ARG A 300 2.55 12.13 25.20
C ARG A 300 3.44 12.97 26.11
N LEU A 301 2.86 13.81 26.95
CA LEU A 301 3.60 14.63 27.93
C LEU A 301 4.34 13.76 28.95
N VAL A 302 3.70 12.69 29.45
CA VAL A 302 4.33 11.74 30.37
C VAL A 302 5.51 11.03 29.72
N ASP A 303 5.36 10.56 28.48
CA ASP A 303 6.44 9.92 27.73
C ASP A 303 7.62 10.87 27.48
N ARG A 304 7.32 12.15 27.20
CA ARG A 304 8.34 13.20 27.06
C ARG A 304 9.08 13.50 28.36
N ALA A 305 8.36 13.57 29.48
CA ALA A 305 8.92 13.89 30.79
C ALA A 305 9.71 12.71 31.40
N PHE A 306 9.28 11.48 31.12
CA PHE A 306 9.83 10.26 31.70
C PHE A 306 10.21 9.21 30.63
N PRO A 307 11.10 9.53 29.66
CA PRO A 307 11.41 8.67 28.52
C PRO A 307 12.05 7.33 28.91
N TRP A 308 12.61 7.22 30.12
CA TRP A 308 13.17 5.97 30.65
C TRP A 308 12.11 4.95 31.03
N LEU A 309 10.87 5.39 31.32
CA LEU A 309 9.74 4.50 31.62
C LEU A 309 9.21 3.80 30.36
N ARG A 310 9.49 4.35 29.17
CA ARG A 310 9.10 3.79 27.86
C ARG A 310 7.62 3.44 27.78
N ILE A 311 6.79 4.32 28.31
CA ILE A 311 5.34 4.15 28.29
C ILE A 311 4.88 4.39 26.85
N PRO A 312 4.17 3.45 26.22
CA PRO A 312 3.59 3.68 24.89
C PRO A 312 2.69 4.92 24.91
N SER A 313 3.03 5.94 24.11
CA SER A 313 2.26 7.18 24.02
C SER A 313 1.47 7.27 22.72
N VAL A 314 0.31 7.92 22.80
CA VAL A 314 -0.47 8.23 21.60
C VAL A 314 0.22 9.37 20.84
N PRO A 315 0.48 9.26 19.53
CA PRO A 315 1.04 10.35 18.74
C PRO A 315 0.04 11.52 18.64
N GLU A 316 0.48 12.68 18.14
CA GLU A 316 -0.43 13.78 17.78
C GLU A 316 -1.25 13.44 16.51
N VAL A 317 -2.12 12.43 16.61
CA VAL A 317 -2.93 11.94 15.48
C VAL A 317 -4.11 12.85 15.13
N PHE A 318 -4.44 13.83 15.99
CA PHE A 318 -5.55 14.78 15.78
C PHE A 318 -5.15 16.05 15.01
N ARG A 319 -3.92 16.09 14.50
CA ARG A 319 -3.40 17.08 13.56
C ARG A 319 -2.80 16.31 12.37
N PRO A 320 -2.64 16.93 11.20
CA PRO A 320 -1.99 16.29 10.07
C PRO A 320 -0.64 15.67 10.47
N PHE A 321 -0.52 14.35 10.33
CA PHE A 321 0.66 13.57 10.68
C PHE A 321 1.14 12.74 9.50
N GLY A 322 2.46 12.55 9.41
CA GLY A 322 3.09 11.70 8.40
C GLY A 322 3.13 10.23 8.80
N LEU A 323 3.38 9.35 7.84
CA LEU A 323 3.65 7.94 8.09
C LEU A 323 4.80 7.42 7.23
N HIS A 324 5.49 6.42 7.77
CA HIS A 324 6.38 5.57 6.98
C HIS A 324 5.73 4.22 6.75
N PHE A 325 5.80 3.72 5.52
CA PHE A 325 5.29 2.40 5.14
C PHE A 325 6.44 1.40 5.05
N LEU A 326 6.33 0.25 5.71
CA LEU A 326 7.31 -0.83 5.64
C LEU A 326 6.88 -1.84 4.58
N TYR A 327 7.81 -2.19 3.68
CA TYR A 327 7.56 -3.12 2.58
C TYR A 327 8.76 -4.06 2.38
N GLY A 328 8.56 -5.11 1.57
CA GLY A 328 9.61 -6.10 1.29
C GLY A 328 10.10 -6.82 2.55
N LEU A 329 9.18 -7.14 3.46
CA LEU A 329 9.47 -7.85 4.70
C LEU A 329 9.85 -9.30 4.39
N GLY A 330 11.06 -9.68 4.79
CA GLY A 330 11.57 -11.04 4.60
C GLY A 330 12.52 -11.45 5.70
N GLY A 331 12.82 -12.74 5.74
CA GLY A 331 13.79 -13.30 6.66
C GLY A 331 13.86 -14.81 6.57
N GLU A 332 14.86 -15.35 7.24
CA GLU A 332 15.13 -16.78 7.33
C GLU A 332 15.70 -17.11 8.71
N GLY A 333 15.54 -18.38 9.11
CA GLY A 333 16.08 -18.90 10.35
C GLY A 333 15.20 -18.71 11.58
N PRO A 334 15.56 -19.39 12.69
CA PRO A 334 14.77 -19.44 13.92
C PRO A 334 14.66 -18.08 14.64
N LEU A 335 15.56 -17.12 14.38
CA LEU A 335 15.54 -15.80 15.00
C LEU A 335 14.96 -14.70 14.10
N SER A 336 14.49 -15.03 12.89
CA SER A 336 13.93 -14.09 11.91
C SER A 336 12.85 -13.17 12.49
N VAL A 337 11.93 -13.70 13.30
CA VAL A 337 10.88 -12.92 14.00
C VAL A 337 11.48 -11.87 14.95
N LYS A 338 12.54 -12.23 15.69
CA LYS A 338 13.23 -11.31 16.60
C LYS A 338 14.00 -10.23 15.84
N PHE A 339 14.54 -10.58 14.68
CA PHE A 339 15.28 -9.64 13.83
C PHE A 339 14.32 -8.69 13.12
N MET A 340 13.16 -9.19 12.66
CA MET A 340 12.08 -8.34 12.16
C MET A 340 11.63 -7.33 13.24
N LYS A 341 11.45 -7.77 14.49
CA LYS A 341 11.13 -6.86 15.60
C LYS A 341 12.20 -5.78 15.81
N ALA A 342 13.47 -6.12 15.65
CA ALA A 342 14.56 -5.15 15.73
C ALA A 342 14.51 -4.15 14.57
N LEU A 343 14.23 -4.60 13.35
CA LEU A 343 14.06 -3.74 12.18
C LEU A 343 12.84 -2.82 12.30
N CYS A 344 11.70 -3.30 12.79
CA CYS A 344 10.54 -2.44 13.07
C CYS A 344 10.87 -1.37 14.12
N GLY A 345 11.63 -1.74 15.17
CA GLY A 345 12.12 -0.76 16.16
C GLY A 345 13.07 0.27 15.55
N PHE A 346 13.91 -0.13 14.59
CA PHE A 346 14.78 0.78 13.85
C PHE A 346 13.94 1.74 12.98
N ALA A 347 12.99 1.20 12.21
CA ALA A 347 12.11 1.98 11.35
C ALA A 347 11.22 2.96 12.13
N HIS A 348 10.75 2.56 13.32
CA HIS A 348 10.08 3.46 14.26
C HIS A 348 10.97 4.65 14.64
N ASN A 349 12.23 4.42 14.99
CA ASN A 349 13.14 5.50 15.35
C ASN A 349 13.46 6.41 14.16
N LEU A 350 13.58 5.86 12.96
CA LEU A 350 13.71 6.64 11.72
C LEU A 350 12.46 7.49 11.46
N ALA A 351 11.28 6.91 11.61
CA ALA A 351 10.00 7.64 11.49
C ALA A 351 9.88 8.78 12.50
N LYS A 352 10.35 8.57 13.73
CA LYS A 352 10.43 9.61 14.76
C LYS A 352 11.34 10.77 14.34
N GLU A 353 12.50 10.48 13.79
CA GLU A 353 13.44 11.51 13.31
C GLU A 353 12.85 12.32 12.16
N CYS A 354 12.01 11.70 11.31
CA CYS A 354 11.27 12.36 10.24
C CYS A 354 9.93 13.01 10.69
N GLY A 355 9.61 13.01 11.98
CA GLY A 355 8.37 13.61 12.50
C GLY A 355 7.08 12.87 12.09
N CYS A 356 7.16 11.59 11.77
CA CYS A 356 5.99 10.76 11.48
C CYS A 356 5.20 10.43 12.75
N GLY A 357 3.88 10.33 12.62
CA GLY A 357 2.99 9.90 13.71
C GLY A 357 2.89 8.38 13.82
N VAL A 358 3.01 7.66 12.71
CA VAL A 358 2.87 6.20 12.68
C VAL A 358 3.85 5.53 11.71
N VAL A 359 4.10 4.26 11.94
CA VAL A 359 4.70 3.33 10.98
C VAL A 359 3.64 2.29 10.64
N ALA A 360 3.42 2.03 9.36
CA ALA A 360 2.43 1.06 8.90
C ALA A 360 3.07 0.00 8.00
N THR A 361 2.46 -1.17 7.92
CA THR A 361 2.79 -2.20 6.94
C THR A 361 1.55 -3.00 6.64
N GLU A 362 1.50 -3.62 5.48
CA GLU A 362 0.45 -4.55 5.11
C GLU A 362 1.09 -5.89 4.76
N VAL A 363 0.56 -6.96 5.34
CA VAL A 363 1.11 -8.32 5.19
C VAL A 363 0.00 -9.32 4.92
N ALA A 364 0.33 -10.43 4.27
CA ALA A 364 -0.63 -11.52 4.08
C ALA A 364 -1.20 -12.00 5.43
N GLY A 365 -2.45 -12.49 5.43
CA GLY A 365 -3.11 -12.98 6.64
C GLY A 365 -2.32 -14.08 7.38
N ARG A 366 -1.51 -14.86 6.66
CA ARG A 366 -0.67 -15.96 7.17
C ARG A 366 0.83 -15.65 7.23
N GLU A 367 1.23 -14.37 7.11
CA GLU A 367 2.64 -13.98 7.10
C GLU A 367 3.35 -14.43 8.39
N PRO A 368 4.37 -15.32 8.31
CA PRO A 368 5.09 -15.80 9.50
C PRO A 368 5.76 -14.69 10.30
N LEU A 369 6.27 -13.65 9.63
CA LEU A 369 6.96 -12.53 10.28
C LEU A 369 6.01 -11.57 11.00
N LYS A 370 4.69 -11.71 10.83
CA LYS A 370 3.66 -10.90 11.52
C LYS A 370 3.83 -10.88 13.04
N LEU A 371 4.30 -11.99 13.62
CA LEU A 371 4.59 -12.10 15.06
C LEU A 371 5.70 -11.16 15.54
N GLY A 372 6.56 -10.72 14.63
CA GLY A 372 7.68 -9.82 14.90
C GLY A 372 7.32 -8.35 14.73
N ILE A 373 6.14 -8.02 14.20
CA ILE A 373 5.75 -6.65 13.84
C ILE A 373 4.95 -6.02 15.00
N PRO A 374 5.53 -5.07 15.76
CA PRO A 374 4.80 -4.37 16.81
C PRO A 374 3.70 -3.51 16.19
N HIS A 375 2.50 -3.54 16.77
CA HIS A 375 1.37 -2.73 16.29
C HIS A 375 0.34 -2.58 17.41
N TRP A 376 -0.56 -1.62 17.25
CA TRP A 376 -1.73 -1.44 18.12
C TRP A 376 -2.97 -1.94 17.43
N LYS A 377 -3.64 -2.95 18.01
CA LYS A 377 -4.87 -3.54 17.43
C LYS A 377 -5.96 -2.51 17.14
N SER A 378 -6.04 -1.44 17.94
CA SER A 378 -7.04 -0.38 17.76
C SER A 378 -6.77 0.54 16.55
N LEU A 379 -5.56 0.50 15.99
CA LEU A 379 -5.17 1.28 14.80
C LEU A 379 -4.96 0.38 13.57
N SER A 380 -4.97 -0.94 13.77
CA SER A 380 -4.71 -1.95 12.74
C SER A 380 -6.01 -2.52 12.18
N CYS A 381 -5.98 -2.93 10.92
CA CYS A 381 -7.04 -3.74 10.31
C CYS A 381 -6.60 -5.21 10.25
N ALA A 382 -7.34 -6.09 10.93
CA ALA A 382 -7.00 -7.51 10.98
C ALA A 382 -7.21 -8.23 9.65
N GLU A 383 -8.23 -7.81 8.90
CA GLU A 383 -8.64 -8.38 7.61
C GLU A 383 -9.12 -7.25 6.69
N ASP A 384 -8.20 -6.74 5.89
CA ASP A 384 -8.52 -5.93 4.72
C ASP A 384 -8.91 -6.86 3.56
N LEU A 385 -9.94 -6.52 2.79
CA LEU A 385 -10.43 -7.40 1.72
C LEU A 385 -9.91 -6.93 0.37
N TRP A 386 -9.09 -7.76 -0.25
CA TRP A 386 -8.71 -7.59 -1.65
C TRP A 386 -9.66 -8.37 -2.55
N CYS A 387 -10.23 -7.68 -3.53
CA CYS A 387 -11.05 -8.29 -4.58
C CYS A 387 -10.31 -8.19 -5.92
N ILE A 388 -10.39 -9.22 -6.75
CA ILE A 388 -9.74 -9.28 -8.07
C ILE A 388 -10.74 -9.62 -9.16
N LYS A 389 -10.46 -9.17 -10.37
CA LYS A 389 -11.20 -9.49 -11.59
C LYS A 389 -10.20 -9.75 -12.70
N ARG A 390 -10.46 -10.77 -13.51
CA ARG A 390 -9.77 -10.96 -14.79
C ARG A 390 -10.44 -10.08 -15.85
N LEU A 391 -9.64 -9.32 -16.59
CA LEU A 391 -10.10 -8.37 -17.61
C LEU A 391 -10.08 -8.94 -19.03
N GLY A 392 -9.20 -9.91 -19.31
CA GLY A 392 -9.07 -10.56 -20.63
C GLY A 392 -10.02 -11.75 -20.81
N GLU A 393 -10.65 -11.84 -21.98
CA GLU A 393 -11.60 -12.89 -22.37
C GLU A 393 -10.92 -14.12 -22.99
N ASP A 394 -9.77 -13.93 -23.64
CA ASP A 394 -9.04 -15.03 -24.30
C ASP A 394 -8.36 -15.95 -23.28
N TYR A 395 -8.85 -17.19 -23.29
CA TYR A 395 -8.43 -18.24 -22.41
C TYR A 395 -7.15 -18.89 -22.95
N SER A 396 -5.98 -18.45 -22.46
CA SER A 396 -4.78 -19.29 -22.51
C SER A 396 -4.53 -19.84 -21.12
N ASP A 397 -4.78 -21.14 -20.91
CA ASP A 397 -4.29 -21.85 -19.73
C ASP A 397 -2.76 -21.90 -19.79
N GLY A 398 -2.13 -20.80 -19.37
CA GLY A 398 -0.71 -20.77 -19.06
C GLY A 398 -0.43 -21.58 -17.79
N SER A 399 0.83 -21.65 -17.39
CA SER A 399 1.28 -22.45 -16.25
C SER A 399 0.67 -22.11 -14.87
N VAL A 400 -0.11 -21.03 -14.73
CA VAL A 400 -0.83 -20.66 -13.48
C VAL A 400 -2.32 -21.00 -13.53
N GLY A 401 -2.91 -21.15 -14.72
CA GLY A 401 -4.36 -21.13 -14.89
C GLY A 401 -4.96 -19.75 -14.52
N ASP A 402 -6.21 -19.76 -14.03
CA ASP A 402 -6.91 -18.56 -13.57
C ASP A 402 -6.42 -18.12 -12.19
N TRP A 403 -5.59 -17.07 -12.15
CA TRP A 403 -5.01 -16.56 -10.91
C TRP A 403 -6.05 -16.16 -9.87
N THR A 404 -7.24 -15.70 -10.31
CA THR A 404 -8.34 -15.30 -9.40
C THR A 404 -8.85 -16.43 -8.51
N LYS A 405 -8.60 -17.69 -8.93
CA LYS A 405 -9.00 -18.91 -8.22
C LYS A 405 -7.86 -19.53 -7.41
N CYS A 406 -6.65 -18.98 -7.49
CA CYS A 406 -5.50 -19.54 -6.77
C CYS A 406 -5.67 -19.38 -5.24
N PRO A 407 -5.32 -20.41 -4.46
CA PRO A 407 -5.35 -20.32 -3.00
C PRO A 407 -4.32 -19.29 -2.50
N PRO A 408 -4.56 -18.65 -1.35
CA PRO A 408 -3.64 -17.67 -0.79
C PRO A 408 -2.32 -18.34 -0.37
N GLY A 409 -1.20 -17.71 -0.74
CA GLY A 409 0.13 -18.06 -0.22
C GLY A 409 0.33 -17.68 1.25
N LEU A 410 1.54 -17.96 1.76
CA LEU A 410 1.95 -17.52 3.10
C LEU A 410 2.25 -16.03 3.16
N SER A 411 2.79 -15.49 2.07
CA SER A 411 3.28 -14.12 1.95
C SER A 411 2.82 -13.52 0.63
N ILE A 412 2.65 -12.20 0.63
CA ILE A 412 2.42 -11.37 -0.56
C ILE A 412 3.39 -10.20 -0.49
N PHE A 413 3.78 -9.66 -1.64
CA PHE A 413 4.56 -8.43 -1.70
C PHE A 413 3.62 -7.24 -1.89
N VAL A 414 3.59 -6.30 -0.96
CA VAL A 414 2.82 -5.06 -1.09
C VAL A 414 3.70 -3.99 -1.72
N ASP A 415 3.23 -3.41 -2.83
CA ASP A 415 3.95 -2.38 -3.56
C ASP A 415 3.80 -1.05 -2.83
N PRO A 416 4.90 -0.44 -2.32
CA PRO A 416 4.80 0.80 -1.55
C PRO A 416 4.32 2.00 -2.37
N ARG A 417 4.33 1.92 -3.71
CA ARG A 417 3.85 3.00 -4.59
C ARG A 417 2.34 3.22 -4.52
N GLU A 418 1.60 2.30 -3.91
CA GLU A 418 0.14 2.36 -3.74
C GLU A 418 -0.29 3.15 -2.49
N PHE A 419 0.70 3.62 -1.71
CA PHE A 419 0.49 4.39 -0.50
C PHE A 419 0.72 5.87 -0.77
#